data_AF-A0A8J7QYI3-F1
#
_entry.id   AF-A0A8J7QYI3-F1
#
_cell.length_a   1.000
_cell.length_b   1.000
_cell.length_c   1.000
_cell.angle_alpha   90.00
_cell.angle_beta   90.00
_cell.angle_gamma   90.00
#
_symmetry.space_group_name_H-M   'P 1'
#
loop_
_entity.id
_entity.type
_entity.pdbx_description
1 polymer ?
#
loop_
_entity_poly.entity_id
_entity_poly.type
_entity_poly.pdbx_seq_one_letter_code
_entity_poly.pdbx_strand_id
1 'polypeptide(L)' 'YEALVNASVSRLRPVAMAAGTTVLGVLPLIFDDFFDSMAATIMFGLLFATLLTLVIVPVGYAVLFKVAPGK' A
#
# COMPACT_ATOMS: atom_id res chain seq x y z
N TYR A 1 -1.17 20.98 8.63
CA TYR A 1 -1.96 19.83 8.13
C TYR A 1 -1.54 19.45 6.71
N GLU A 2 -1.52 20.39 5.75
CA GLU A 2 -1.11 20.11 4.37
C GLU A 2 0.30 19.53 4.21
N ALA A 3 1.33 20.07 4.88
CA ALA A 3 2.70 19.55 4.75
C ALA A 3 2.83 18.08 5.18
N LEU A 4 2.00 17.65 6.13
CA LEU A 4 1.99 16.31 6.70
C LEU A 4 1.23 15.33 5.81
N VAL A 5 0.10 15.77 5.25
CA VAL A 5 -0.63 15.05 4.20
C VAL A 5 0.26 14.90 2.95
N ASN A 6 0.96 15.96 2.55
CA ASN A 6 1.83 15.95 1.38
C ASN A 6 3.06 15.03 1.58
N ALA A 7 3.65 15.02 2.78
CA ALA A 7 4.72 14.09 3.15
C ALA A 7 4.24 12.63 3.18
N SER A 8 3.01 12.39 3.65
CA SER A 8 2.39 11.06 3.69
C SER A 8 2.08 10.55 2.28
N VAL A 9 1.44 11.39 1.45
CA VAL A 9 1.06 11.07 0.06
C VAL A 9 2.29 10.82 -0.83
N SER A 10 3.39 11.56 -0.61
CA SER A 10 4.65 11.35 -1.33
C SER A 10 5.24 9.95 -1.11
N ARG A 11 5.03 9.34 0.05
CA ARG A 11 5.48 7.97 0.38
C ARG A 11 4.50 6.88 -0.03
N LEU A 12 3.20 7.20 -0.03
CA LEU A 12 2.13 6.26 -0.37
C LEU A 12 2.05 5.98 -1.89
N ARG A 13 2.36 6.95 -2.74
CA ARG A 13 2.43 6.77 -4.20
C ARG A 13 3.42 5.66 -4.63
N PRO A 14 4.68 5.63 -4.14
CA PRO A 14 5.61 4.54 -4.41
C PRO A 14 5.07 3.16 -4.06
N VAL A 15 4.40 3.01 -2.90
CA VAL A 15 3.87 1.72 -2.44
C VAL A 15 2.73 1.25 -3.34
N ALA A 16 1.82 2.14 -3.70
CA ALA A 16 0.73 1.82 -4.63
C ALA A 16 1.26 1.43 -6.03
N MET A 17 2.30 2.12 -6.53
CA MET A 17 2.93 1.76 -7.80
C MET A 17 3.64 0.40 -7.74
N ALA A 18 4.36 0.10 -6.66
CA ALA A 18 5.03 -1.19 -6.47
C ALA A 18 4.03 -2.36 -6.37
N ALA A 19 2.92 -2.16 -5.65
CA ALA A 19 1.84 -3.14 -5.60
C ALA A 19 1.25 -3.38 -7.00
N GLY A 20 0.97 -2.29 -7.74
CA GLY A 20 0.44 -2.36 -9.10
C GLY A 20 1.33 -3.13 -10.08
N THR A 21 2.64 -2.87 -10.08
CA THR A 21 3.58 -3.59 -10.94
C THR A 21 3.72 -5.06 -10.55
N THR A 22 3.62 -5.37 -9.26
CA THR A 22 3.65 -6.76 -8.78
C THR A 22 2.42 -7.52 -9.28
N VAL A 23 1.22 -6.97 -9.09
CA VAL A 23 -0.04 -7.58 -9.57
C VAL A 23 0.00 -7.81 -11.09
N LEU A 24 0.50 -6.83 -11.85
CA LEU A 24 0.67 -6.95 -13.30
C LEU A 24 1.73 -8.01 -13.68
N GLY A 25 2.79 -8.17 -12.89
CA GLY A 25 3.86 -9.14 -13.14
C GLY A 25 3.49 -10.60 -12.82
N VAL A 26 2.61 -10.82 -11.83
CA VAL A 26 2.06 -12.17 -11.53
C VAL A 26 0.80 -12.49 -12.34
N LEU A 27 0.24 -11.53 -13.09
CA LEU A 27 -0.91 -11.73 -13.96
C LEU A 27 -0.76 -12.90 -14.97
N PRO A 28 0.38 -13.09 -15.66
CA PRO A 28 0.56 -14.23 -16.56
C PRO A 28 0.68 -15.58 -15.83
N LEU A 29 1.05 -15.59 -14.54
CA LEU A 29 1.21 -16.81 -13.74
C LEU A 29 -0.13 -17.48 -13.38
N ILE A 30 -1.24 -16.75 -13.46
CA ILE A 30 -2.60 -17.28 -13.22
C ILE A 30 -3.04 -18.26 -14.32
N PHE A 31 -2.46 -18.16 -15.51
CA PHE A 31 -2.78 -19.07 -16.62
C PHE A 31 -2.12 -20.45 -16.50
N ASP A 32 -1.33 -20.68 -15.45
CA ASP A 32 -0.67 -21.95 -15.16
C ASP A 32 -1.30 -22.59 -13.90
N ASP A 33 -1.95 -23.74 -14.07
CA ASP A 33 -2.69 -24.47 -13.02
C ASP A 33 -1.83 -24.81 -11.79
N PHE A 34 -0.50 -24.86 -11.96
CA PHE A 34 0.43 -25.15 -10.86
C PHE A 34 0.65 -23.95 -9.92
N PHE A 35 0.57 -22.72 -10.44
CA PHE A 35 0.89 -21.49 -9.69
C PHE A 35 -0.32 -20.60 -9.40
N ASP A 36 -1.50 -20.91 -9.96
CA ASP A 36 -2.74 -20.13 -9.79
C ASP A 36 -3.05 -19.81 -8.31
N SER A 37 -3.04 -20.83 -7.45
CA SER A 37 -3.33 -20.66 -6.02
C SER A 37 -2.27 -19.81 -5.27
N MET A 38 -1.01 -19.86 -5.68
CA MET A 38 0.05 -19.01 -5.14
C MET A 38 -0.09 -17.55 -5.64
N ALA A 39 -0.38 -17.37 -6.93
CA ALA A 39 -0.57 -16.06 -7.53
C ALA A 39 -1.78 -15.34 -6.92
N ALA A 40 -2.90 -16.05 -6.74
CA ALA A 40 -4.12 -15.51 -6.12
C ALA A 40 -3.87 -15.06 -4.67
N THR A 41 -3.17 -15.85 -3.87
CA THR A 41 -2.88 -15.50 -2.46
C THR A 41 -1.94 -14.30 -2.34
N ILE A 42 -0.90 -14.23 -3.17
CA ILE A 42 0.03 -13.09 -3.21
C ILE A 42 -0.69 -11.81 -3.64
N MET A 43 -1.50 -11.89 -4.71
CA MET A 43 -2.24 -10.75 -5.25
C MET A 43 -3.24 -10.19 -4.24
N PHE A 44 -3.99 -11.07 -3.57
CA PHE A 44 -4.96 -10.67 -2.55
C PHE A 44 -4.26 -10.11 -1.30
N GLY A 45 -3.19 -10.77 -0.85
CA GLY A 45 -2.38 -10.33 0.29
C GLY A 45 -1.74 -8.96 0.07
N LEU A 46 -1.20 -8.72 -1.14
CA LEU A 46 -0.65 -7.42 -1.52
C LEU A 46 -1.72 -6.34 -1.59
N LEU A 47 -2.88 -6.60 -2.21
CA LEU A 47 -3.98 -5.63 -2.24
C LEU A 47 -4.45 -5.26 -0.84
N PHE A 48 -4.65 -6.26 0.03
CA PHE A 48 -5.05 -6.03 1.41
C PHE A 48 -3.98 -5.27 2.20
N ALA A 49 -2.71 -5.65 2.08
CA ALA A 49 -1.60 -4.97 2.71
C ALA A 49 -1.49 -3.51 2.23
N THR A 50 -1.70 -3.25 0.94
CA THR A 50 -1.64 -1.90 0.35
C THR A 50 -2.76 -1.02 0.92
N LEU A 51 -3.99 -1.54 0.99
CA LEU A 51 -5.12 -0.85 1.64
C LEU A 51 -4.83 -0.57 3.12
N LEU A 52 -4.35 -1.58 3.83
CA LEU A 52 -3.99 -1.44 5.24
C LEU A 52 -2.91 -0.37 5.43
N THR A 53 -1.90 -0.34 4.56
CA THR A 53 -0.80 0.64 4.61
C THR A 53 -1.30 2.06 4.32
N LEU A 54 -2.19 2.23 3.33
CA LEU A 54 -2.83 3.51 3.01
C LEU A 54 -3.63 4.08 4.19
N VAL A 55 -4.14 3.24 5.10
CA VAL A 55 -4.87 3.66 6.31
C VAL A 55 -3.93 3.78 7.52
N ILE A 56 -3.04 2.82 7.73
CA ILE A 56 -2.10 2.81 8.86
C ILE A 56 -1.08 3.94 8.76
N VAL A 57 -0.57 4.27 7.58
CA VAL A 57 0.40 5.35 7.43
C VAL A 57 -0.18 6.71 7.87
N PRO A 58 -1.35 7.18 7.38
CA PRO A 58 -1.90 8.46 7.85
C PRO A 58 -2.34 8.41 9.31
N VAL A 59 -2.90 7.30 9.80
CA VAL A 59 -3.31 7.16 11.21
C VAL A 59 -2.10 7.12 12.13
N GLY A 60 -1.09 6.33 11.80
CA GLY A 60 0.17 6.24 12.54
C GLY A 60 0.92 7.56 12.54
N TYR A 61 0.94 8.28 11.40
CA TYR A 61 1.52 9.62 11.35
C TYR A 61 0.70 10.61 12.19
N ALA A 62 -0.63 10.56 12.16
CA ALA A 62 -1.48 11.41 12.99
C ALA A 62 -1.28 11.17 14.50
N VAL A 63 -1.05 9.92 14.90
CA VAL A 63 -0.82 9.51 16.29
C VAL A 63 0.61 9.83 16.76
N LEU A 64 1.64 9.54 15.95
CA LEU A 64 3.05 9.83 16.27
C LEU A 64 3.34 11.32 16.29
N PHE A 65 2.77 12.08 15.35
CA PHE A 65 2.93 13.53 15.29
C PHE A 65 1.92 14.29 16.17
N LYS A 66 1.15 13.55 16.99
CA LYS A 66 0.29 13.97 18.10
C LYS A 66 0.12 15.49 18.14
N VAL A 67 -0.87 16.01 17.38
CA VAL A 67 -1.20 17.44 17.21
C VAL A 67 -0.51 18.30 18.27
N ALA A 68 0.66 18.83 17.94
CA ALA A 68 1.12 20.04 18.60
C ALA A 68 0.34 21.16 17.91
N PRO A 69 -0.58 21.84 18.61
CA PRO A 69 -1.09 23.13 18.16
C PRO A 69 0.07 24.13 18.30
N GLY A 70 1.03 24.04 17.40
CA GLY A 70 2.08 25.01 17.22
C GLY A 70 1.52 26.12 16.36
N LYS A 71 1.16 27.21 17.04
CA LYS A 71 0.66 28.50 16.54
C LYS A 71 1.02 28.82 15.08
#